data_AF-A0A952AWG0-F1
#
_entry.id   AF-A0A952AWG0-F1
#
_cell.length_a   1.000
_cell.length_b   1.000
_cell.length_c   1.000
_cell.angle_alpha   90.00
_cell.angle_beta   90.00
_cell.angle_gamma   90.00
#
_symmetry.space_group_name_H-M   'P 1'
#
loop_
_entity.id
_entity.type
_entity.pdbx_description
1 polymer ?
#
loop_
_entity_poly.entity_id
_entity_poly.type
_entity_poly.pdbx_seq_one_letter_code
_entity_poly.pdbx_strand_id
1 'polypeptide(L)'
;MNKMRKLTVIALLGLWCFALPLSTLQAESPAKLREVTAEEVQKIERALPRRATVRISEPRKLLVFWRCEGFFHKSIPVVNKALKLMGEKTGAYDVVITDDYSVFTAQKLRQFDAVCLNNTTGLKFDPKETPERCKALMDFVKSGKGIVGVHAATDNFNQWPQGREMMGGKFTGHPWGGGGTWAIKIDEPDHPLMRAFKGEGFKINDEIYRTDPPLYSRDKQRVLMSLDVSDPTTRNAKGFKPTDTDTGISWVKTWGKGRMFYCSLGHNDHIFWNRAILRHYLDGIQFAFGDYKVDTKPKPIVSSGKGVEMAALQELLEKIKTYDWGQSRLALTEVSDIIKKAHSSSAELKKIEKSLLGVLTSDSTRAGKQFVCRELSIIGTGQSVSALGDMLTDEETSDMARYALERIPGTAVNEALRSALRKAKGKPKVGIINSLGQRRDKRAVRALGRLVGNQDKTVATAAAAALGQIADSRATKALAQAKDKATGKLQMVVLDSYLRCADQLVADGKKADALAIYKGLQKPDMPKPIRTAALTGMLNAAKR
;
A
#
# COMPACT_ATOMS: atom_id res chain seq x y z
N MET A 1 -4.77 -66.62 34.44
CA MET A 1 -6.10 -66.01 34.21
C MET A 1 -5.94 -64.69 33.46
N ASN A 2 -6.94 -64.37 32.64
CA ASN A 2 -6.96 -63.42 31.51
C ASN A 2 -6.51 -61.96 31.75
N LYS A 3 -5.81 -61.44 30.72
CA LYS A 3 -5.95 -60.15 29.99
C LYS A 3 -6.62 -58.93 30.67
N MET A 4 -5.91 -57.79 30.68
CA MET A 4 -6.21 -56.51 29.97
C MET A 4 -5.31 -55.38 30.56
N ARG A 5 -4.26 -54.87 29.90
CA ARG A 5 -4.12 -53.89 28.78
C ARG A 5 -4.28 -52.39 29.18
N LYS A 6 -3.24 -51.60 28.78
CA LYS A 6 -3.14 -50.14 28.52
C LYS A 6 -2.59 -49.28 29.69
N LEU A 7 -1.70 -48.30 29.51
CA LEU A 7 -0.95 -47.76 28.37
C LEU A 7 0.25 -46.97 28.97
N THR A 8 1.47 -47.22 28.51
CA THR A 8 2.67 -46.47 28.92
C THR A 8 2.94 -45.37 27.89
N VAL A 9 2.91 -44.10 28.29
CA VAL A 9 3.38 -42.98 27.46
C VAL A 9 4.81 -42.67 27.91
N ILE A 10 5.80 -43.10 27.13
CA ILE A 10 7.20 -42.70 27.28
C ILE A 10 7.43 -41.48 26.39
N ALA A 11 7.83 -40.37 27.02
CA ALA A 11 8.33 -39.19 26.35
C ALA A 11 9.71 -39.48 25.74
N LEU A 12 9.82 -39.41 24.41
CA LEU A 12 11.09 -39.35 23.69
C LEU A 12 11.17 -37.98 23.01
N LEU A 13 11.78 -37.03 23.71
CA LEU A 13 12.34 -35.80 23.16
C LEU A 13 13.72 -36.14 22.60
N GLY A 14 13.85 -36.19 21.29
CA GLY A 14 15.15 -36.42 20.66
C GLY A 14 15.07 -36.43 19.13
N LEU A 15 15.49 -35.31 18.54
CA LEU A 15 15.86 -35.12 17.14
C LEU A 15 14.82 -35.49 16.07
N TRP A 16 14.36 -34.47 15.33
CA TRP A 16 14.48 -34.36 13.87
C TRP A 16 13.88 -33.02 13.45
N CYS A 17 14.53 -31.93 13.85
CA CYS A 17 14.43 -30.67 13.10
C CYS A 17 15.52 -30.72 12.03
N PHE A 18 15.24 -31.41 10.92
CA PHE A 18 15.85 -30.99 9.66
C PHE A 18 15.25 -29.63 9.35
N ALA A 19 15.95 -28.58 9.78
CA ALA A 19 15.86 -27.30 9.10
C ALA A 19 16.22 -27.60 7.64
N LEU A 20 15.21 -27.73 6.79
CA LEU A 20 15.40 -27.53 5.36
C LEU A 20 16.10 -26.17 5.26
N PRO A 21 17.32 -26.10 4.71
CA PRO A 21 17.88 -24.81 4.38
C PRO A 21 16.83 -24.12 3.52
N LEU A 22 16.51 -22.88 3.88
CA LEU A 22 15.74 -21.98 3.05
C LEU A 22 16.58 -21.84 1.77
N SER A 23 16.43 -22.78 0.85
CA SER A 23 16.95 -22.65 -0.49
C SER A 23 16.19 -21.46 -1.04
N THR A 24 16.91 -20.37 -1.12
CA THR A 24 16.59 -19.28 -2.02
C THR A 24 16.17 -19.93 -3.33
N LEU A 25 14.87 -19.84 -3.66
CA LEU A 25 14.35 -20.06 -5.01
C LEU A 25 14.94 -18.94 -5.89
N GLN A 26 16.25 -18.96 -6.09
CA GLN A 26 16.94 -18.32 -7.19
C GLN A 26 16.73 -19.26 -8.37
N ALA A 27 15.74 -18.97 -9.21
CA ALA A 27 15.55 -19.69 -10.45
C ALA A 27 15.87 -18.74 -11.61
N GLU A 28 17.16 -18.55 -11.87
CA GLU A 28 17.63 -18.03 -13.16
C GLU A 28 17.04 -18.87 -14.31
N SER A 29 16.96 -18.28 -15.52
CA SER A 29 16.53 -18.98 -16.73
C SER A 29 17.25 -20.33 -16.90
N PRO A 30 16.53 -21.44 -17.18
CA PRO A 30 17.17 -22.71 -17.45
C PRO A 30 17.97 -22.63 -18.75
N ALA A 31 19.05 -23.43 -18.84
CA ALA A 31 19.88 -23.50 -20.04
C ALA A 31 19.08 -23.93 -21.30
N LYS A 32 18.02 -24.72 -21.11
CA LYS A 32 17.10 -25.15 -22.18
C LYS A 32 15.67 -25.11 -21.67
N LEU A 33 14.76 -24.53 -22.47
CA LEU A 33 13.32 -24.58 -22.23
C LEU A 33 12.78 -26.00 -22.49
N ARG A 34 11.74 -26.39 -21.74
CA ARG A 34 10.96 -27.59 -22.09
C ARG A 34 10.34 -27.44 -23.47
N GLU A 35 10.14 -28.57 -24.13
CA GLU A 35 9.35 -28.61 -25.35
C GLU A 35 7.85 -28.45 -25.03
N VAL A 36 7.13 -27.79 -25.93
CA VAL A 36 5.68 -27.67 -25.88
C VAL A 36 5.10 -28.89 -26.58
N THR A 37 4.24 -29.63 -25.88
CA THR A 37 3.70 -30.90 -26.39
C THR A 37 2.76 -30.66 -27.59
N ALA A 38 2.55 -31.70 -28.41
CA ALA A 38 1.62 -31.62 -29.54
C ALA A 38 0.19 -31.29 -29.09
N GLU A 39 -0.24 -31.78 -27.92
CA GLU A 39 -1.55 -31.48 -27.35
C GLU A 39 -1.68 -30.00 -26.98
N GLU A 40 -0.66 -29.44 -26.32
CA GLU A 40 -0.61 -28.00 -25.99
C GLU A 40 -0.63 -27.15 -27.27
N VAL A 41 0.13 -27.53 -28.30
CA VAL A 41 0.11 -26.86 -29.61
C VAL A 41 -1.29 -26.86 -30.22
N GLN A 42 -1.98 -28.01 -30.24
CA GLN A 42 -3.34 -28.08 -30.77
C GLN A 42 -4.31 -27.20 -29.97
N LYS A 43 -4.21 -27.15 -28.64
CA LYS A 43 -5.05 -26.29 -27.79
C LYS A 43 -4.83 -24.81 -28.12
N ILE A 44 -3.57 -24.39 -28.30
CA ILE A 44 -3.22 -23.04 -28.78
C ILE A 44 -3.86 -22.78 -30.15
N GLU A 45 -3.62 -23.64 -31.14
CA GLU A 45 -4.09 -23.45 -32.52
C GLU A 45 -5.61 -23.33 -32.63
N ARG A 46 -6.37 -24.11 -31.84
CA ARG A 46 -7.84 -24.04 -31.78
C ARG A 46 -8.36 -22.72 -31.19
N ALA A 47 -7.54 -22.06 -30.38
CA ALA A 47 -7.86 -20.82 -29.70
C ALA A 47 -7.36 -19.57 -30.46
N LEU A 48 -6.34 -19.73 -31.32
CA LEU A 48 -5.77 -18.62 -32.08
C LEU A 48 -6.78 -17.95 -33.00
N PRO A 49 -6.77 -16.61 -33.09
CA PRO A 49 -7.50 -15.86 -34.11
C PRO A 49 -7.15 -16.36 -35.52
N ARG A 50 -8.12 -16.29 -36.44
CA ARG A 50 -7.92 -16.74 -37.83
C ARG A 50 -7.17 -15.74 -38.70
N ARG A 51 -7.23 -14.45 -38.36
CA ARG A 51 -6.64 -13.35 -39.11
C ARG A 51 -6.29 -12.18 -38.19
N ALA A 52 -5.39 -11.33 -38.65
CA ALA A 52 -5.11 -10.04 -38.04
C ALA A 52 -6.41 -9.23 -37.83
N THR A 53 -6.44 -8.42 -36.77
CA THR A 53 -7.59 -7.60 -36.39
C THR A 53 -7.75 -6.40 -37.27
N VAL A 54 -6.63 -5.73 -37.51
CA VAL A 54 -6.51 -4.63 -38.44
C VAL A 54 -5.57 -5.04 -39.57
N ARG A 55 -5.76 -4.41 -40.73
CA ARG A 55 -4.86 -4.57 -41.86
C ARG A 55 -3.48 -4.07 -41.47
N ILE A 56 -2.46 -4.83 -41.86
CA ILE A 56 -1.07 -4.47 -41.64
C ILE A 56 -0.59 -3.64 -42.81
N SER A 57 0.04 -2.52 -42.48
CA SER A 57 0.54 -1.57 -43.47
C SER A 57 1.86 -2.03 -44.11
N GLU A 58 2.70 -2.70 -43.34
CA GLU A 58 4.03 -3.19 -43.74
C GLU A 58 4.40 -4.44 -42.94
N PRO A 59 5.21 -5.38 -43.46
CA PRO A 59 5.65 -6.56 -42.70
C PRO A 59 6.19 -6.18 -41.32
N ARG A 60 5.68 -6.84 -40.26
CA ARG A 60 6.03 -6.54 -38.86
C ARG A 60 6.93 -7.60 -38.28
N LYS A 61 7.89 -7.21 -37.44
CA LYS A 61 8.75 -8.15 -36.72
C LYS A 61 8.72 -7.93 -35.20
N LEU A 62 8.32 -8.95 -34.44
CA LEU A 62 8.26 -8.96 -32.99
C LEU A 62 9.50 -9.64 -32.40
N LEU A 63 10.20 -8.95 -31.50
CA LEU A 63 11.19 -9.60 -30.63
C LEU A 63 10.49 -10.10 -29.37
N VAL A 64 10.47 -11.41 -29.11
CA VAL A 64 9.99 -11.99 -27.86
C VAL A 64 11.20 -12.34 -26.99
N PHE A 65 11.36 -11.61 -25.90
CA PHE A 65 12.44 -11.76 -24.94
C PHE A 65 11.93 -12.40 -23.64
N TRP A 66 12.60 -13.44 -23.13
CA TRP A 66 12.08 -14.26 -22.01
C TRP A 66 13.08 -14.53 -20.86
N ARG A 67 14.18 -13.77 -20.77
CA ARG A 67 15.18 -13.95 -19.70
C ARG A 67 14.61 -13.68 -18.28
N CYS A 68 15.01 -14.50 -17.32
CA CYS A 68 14.67 -14.42 -15.90
C CYS A 68 15.96 -14.44 -15.07
N GLU A 69 16.18 -13.40 -14.28
CA GLU A 69 17.22 -13.33 -13.25
C GLU A 69 16.63 -13.57 -11.84
N GLY A 70 15.31 -13.68 -11.74
CA GLY A 70 14.56 -13.89 -10.50
C GLY A 70 13.80 -15.21 -10.50
N PHE A 71 12.47 -15.15 -10.64
CA PHE A 71 11.63 -16.33 -10.75
C PHE A 71 11.42 -16.73 -12.21
N PHE A 72 11.48 -18.03 -12.50
CA PHE A 72 11.21 -18.60 -13.82
C PHE A 72 9.80 -19.18 -13.90
N HIS A 73 8.99 -18.69 -14.84
CA HIS A 73 7.64 -19.18 -15.09
C HIS A 73 7.64 -20.35 -16.08
N LYS A 74 7.05 -21.48 -15.66
CA LYS A 74 6.97 -22.70 -16.50
C LYS A 74 6.16 -22.52 -17.79
N SER A 75 5.36 -21.46 -17.88
CA SER A 75 4.56 -21.11 -19.05
C SER A 75 5.32 -20.42 -20.17
N ILE A 76 6.55 -19.94 -19.93
CA ILE A 76 7.37 -19.24 -20.94
C ILE A 76 7.41 -19.97 -22.30
N PRO A 77 7.66 -21.30 -22.37
CA PRO A 77 7.67 -22.03 -23.64
C PRO A 77 6.32 -22.01 -24.36
N VAL A 78 5.22 -22.14 -23.61
CA VAL A 78 3.85 -22.11 -24.14
C VAL A 78 3.53 -20.73 -24.70
N VAL A 79 3.88 -19.66 -23.98
CA VAL A 79 3.70 -18.28 -24.44
C VAL A 79 4.52 -18.01 -25.70
N ASN A 80 5.81 -18.39 -25.71
CA ASN A 80 6.69 -18.27 -26.87
C ASN A 80 6.09 -18.96 -28.11
N LYS A 81 5.60 -20.20 -27.94
CA LYS A 81 4.97 -20.97 -29.01
C LYS A 81 3.65 -20.33 -29.46
N ALA A 82 2.83 -19.85 -28.54
CA ALA A 82 1.57 -19.19 -28.86
C ALA A 82 1.76 -17.89 -29.64
N LEU A 83 2.70 -17.04 -29.24
CA LEU A 83 3.02 -15.81 -29.95
C LEU A 83 3.58 -16.08 -31.36
N LYS A 84 4.41 -17.13 -31.52
CA LYS A 84 4.91 -17.56 -32.83
C LYS A 84 3.79 -18.02 -33.76
N LEU A 85 3.01 -19.01 -33.31
CA LEU A 85 1.90 -19.55 -34.10
C LEU A 85 0.84 -18.50 -34.40
N MET A 86 0.63 -17.53 -33.50
CA MET A 86 -0.28 -16.42 -33.72
C MET A 86 0.17 -15.56 -34.90
N GLY A 87 1.44 -15.16 -34.95
CA GLY A 87 2.00 -14.40 -36.08
C GLY A 87 1.84 -15.14 -37.40
N GLU A 88 2.26 -16.41 -37.43
CA GLU A 88 2.17 -17.31 -38.59
C GLU A 88 0.73 -17.49 -39.09
N LYS A 89 -0.20 -17.84 -38.19
CA LYS A 89 -1.58 -18.14 -38.56
C LYS A 89 -2.36 -16.91 -39.02
N THR A 90 -2.08 -15.76 -38.43
CA THR A 90 -2.83 -14.52 -38.70
C THR A 90 -2.21 -13.68 -39.81
N GLY A 91 -0.96 -13.99 -40.20
CA GLY A 91 -0.12 -13.15 -41.04
C GLY A 91 0.25 -11.83 -40.37
N ALA A 92 0.19 -11.75 -39.04
CA ALA A 92 0.24 -10.47 -38.35
C ALA A 92 1.67 -9.93 -38.15
N TYR A 93 2.65 -10.81 -38.07
CA TYR A 93 4.04 -10.48 -37.82
C TYR A 93 4.90 -11.74 -37.92
N ASP A 94 6.19 -11.54 -38.17
CA ASP A 94 7.24 -12.50 -37.90
C ASP A 94 7.72 -12.37 -36.45
N VAL A 95 8.27 -13.45 -35.90
CA VAL A 95 8.76 -13.48 -34.51
C VAL A 95 10.23 -13.90 -34.45
N VAL A 96 10.99 -13.26 -33.58
CA VAL A 96 12.30 -13.74 -33.11
C VAL A 96 12.20 -13.94 -31.61
N ILE A 97 12.52 -15.15 -31.14
CA ILE A 97 12.47 -15.51 -29.72
C ILE A 97 13.90 -15.69 -29.22
N THR A 98 14.26 -15.04 -28.11
CA THR A 98 15.59 -15.14 -27.51
C THR A 98 15.58 -14.78 -26.02
N ASP A 99 16.55 -15.24 -25.25
CA ASP A 99 16.88 -14.75 -23.90
C ASP A 99 18.25 -14.06 -23.85
N ASP A 100 18.92 -13.88 -25.00
CA ASP A 100 20.24 -13.27 -25.08
C ASP A 100 20.15 -11.73 -25.07
N TYR A 101 20.73 -11.11 -24.04
CA TYR A 101 20.79 -9.64 -23.92
C TYR A 101 21.54 -8.96 -25.06
N SER A 102 22.36 -9.67 -25.83
CA SER A 102 23.11 -9.10 -26.95
C SER A 102 22.19 -8.47 -28.01
N VAL A 103 20.88 -8.79 -28.01
CA VAL A 103 19.88 -8.18 -28.89
C VAL A 103 19.59 -6.71 -28.56
N PHE A 104 19.82 -6.25 -27.33
CA PHE A 104 19.51 -4.90 -26.87
C PHE A 104 20.63 -3.89 -27.22
N THR A 105 20.86 -3.74 -28.52
CA THR A 105 21.70 -2.68 -29.10
C THR A 105 20.90 -1.90 -30.12
N ALA A 106 21.26 -0.64 -30.36
CA ALA A 106 20.56 0.18 -31.34
C ALA A 106 20.55 -0.45 -32.74
N GLN A 107 21.64 -1.11 -33.15
CA GLN A 107 21.74 -1.77 -34.45
C GLN A 107 20.78 -2.97 -34.54
N LYS A 108 20.79 -3.87 -33.56
CA LYS A 108 19.96 -5.08 -33.61
C LYS A 108 18.49 -4.77 -33.37
N LEU A 109 18.15 -3.77 -32.55
CA LEU A 109 16.76 -3.40 -32.31
C LEU A 109 16.07 -2.78 -33.53
N ARG A 110 16.81 -2.13 -34.45
CA ARG A 110 16.23 -1.48 -35.65
C ARG A 110 15.44 -2.44 -36.56
N GLN A 111 15.71 -3.73 -36.51
CA GLN A 111 14.99 -4.73 -37.31
C GLN A 111 13.60 -5.07 -36.76
N PHE A 112 13.25 -4.61 -35.56
CA PHE A 112 12.01 -4.95 -34.87
C PHE A 112 11.06 -3.77 -34.82
N ASP A 113 9.76 -4.07 -34.77
CA ASP A 113 8.70 -3.08 -34.61
C ASP A 113 8.17 -3.00 -33.18
N ALA A 114 8.33 -4.08 -32.42
CA ALA A 114 8.08 -4.10 -30.99
C ALA A 114 8.96 -5.13 -30.27
N VAL A 115 9.15 -4.91 -28.97
CA VAL A 115 9.74 -5.88 -28.03
C VAL A 115 8.66 -6.39 -27.09
N CYS A 116 8.45 -7.70 -27.04
CA CYS A 116 7.60 -8.38 -26.07
C CYS A 116 8.46 -8.99 -24.95
N LEU A 117 8.24 -8.55 -23.73
CA LEU A 117 8.82 -9.12 -22.51
C LEU A 117 7.89 -10.22 -22.01
N ASN A 118 8.21 -11.46 -22.36
CA ASN A 118 7.43 -12.64 -21.99
C ASN A 118 7.89 -13.15 -20.62
N ASN A 119 7.11 -12.88 -19.57
CA ASN A 119 7.34 -13.42 -18.23
C ASN A 119 8.78 -13.18 -17.70
N THR A 120 9.43 -12.11 -18.15
CA THR A 120 10.79 -11.77 -17.73
C THR A 120 10.79 -11.34 -16.27
N THR A 121 11.84 -11.65 -15.51
CA THR A 121 11.99 -11.20 -14.11
C THR A 121 13.41 -10.69 -13.87
N GLY A 122 13.54 -9.62 -13.08
CA GLY A 122 14.83 -9.11 -12.63
C GLY A 122 15.82 -8.67 -13.73
N LEU A 123 15.35 -8.29 -14.93
CA LEU A 123 16.24 -8.01 -16.06
C LEU A 123 17.37 -7.02 -15.70
N LYS A 124 18.59 -7.31 -16.18
CA LYS A 124 19.83 -6.54 -15.92
C LYS A 124 19.88 -5.23 -16.73
N PHE A 125 18.99 -4.30 -16.43
CA PHE A 125 18.98 -2.93 -16.95
C PHE A 125 19.28 -1.97 -15.81
N ASP A 126 20.45 -1.36 -15.86
CA ASP A 126 20.93 -0.41 -14.86
C ASP A 126 21.65 0.73 -15.59
N PRO A 127 21.23 2.00 -15.44
CA PRO A 127 21.92 3.14 -16.05
C PRO A 127 23.40 3.29 -15.64
N LYS A 128 23.84 2.67 -14.54
CA LYS A 128 25.23 2.67 -14.10
C LYS A 128 26.04 1.54 -14.74
N GLU A 129 25.50 0.31 -14.72
CA GLU A 129 26.23 -0.89 -15.15
C GLU A 129 26.02 -1.22 -16.64
N THR A 130 24.82 -0.95 -17.17
CA THR A 130 24.43 -1.25 -18.57
C THR A 130 23.79 -0.04 -19.28
N PRO A 131 24.43 1.15 -19.26
CA PRO A 131 23.86 2.39 -19.80
C PRO A 131 23.42 2.25 -21.26
N GLU A 132 24.23 1.59 -22.10
CA GLU A 132 23.91 1.43 -23.53
C GLU A 132 22.69 0.57 -23.78
N ARG A 133 22.45 -0.43 -22.92
CA ARG A 133 21.27 -1.30 -23.00
C ARG A 133 20.00 -0.53 -22.64
N CYS A 134 20.05 0.23 -21.54
CA CYS A 134 18.98 1.13 -21.13
C CYS A 134 18.68 2.15 -22.23
N LYS A 135 19.71 2.78 -22.79
CA LYS A 135 19.58 3.77 -23.86
C LYS A 135 18.98 3.16 -25.12
N ALA A 136 19.47 2.01 -25.57
CA ALA A 136 18.98 1.34 -26.78
C ALA A 136 17.48 1.03 -26.71
N LEU A 137 17.00 0.43 -25.62
CA LEU A 137 15.58 0.13 -25.45
C LEU A 137 14.73 1.41 -25.31
N MET A 138 15.22 2.40 -24.57
CA MET A 138 14.50 3.66 -24.37
C MET A 138 14.35 4.45 -25.66
N ASP A 139 15.42 4.57 -26.45
CA ASP A 139 15.41 5.26 -27.74
C ASP A 139 14.55 4.50 -28.74
N PHE A 140 14.61 3.17 -28.77
CA PHE A 140 13.74 2.32 -29.58
C PHE A 140 12.27 2.65 -29.34
N VAL A 141 11.82 2.63 -28.08
CA VAL A 141 10.42 2.95 -27.75
C VAL A 141 10.10 4.42 -28.07
N LYS A 142 10.92 5.38 -27.61
CA LYS A 142 10.67 6.82 -27.84
C LYS A 142 10.63 7.18 -29.33
N SER A 143 11.35 6.47 -30.19
CA SER A 143 11.36 6.68 -31.65
C SER A 143 10.03 6.33 -32.32
N GLY A 144 9.15 5.60 -31.63
CA GLY A 144 7.86 5.21 -32.16
C GLY A 144 7.67 3.71 -32.29
N LYS A 145 8.56 2.86 -31.75
CA LYS A 145 8.38 1.41 -31.74
C LYS A 145 7.63 0.94 -30.48
N GLY A 146 7.15 -0.29 -30.50
CA GLY A 146 6.29 -0.85 -29.46
C GLY A 146 7.03 -1.56 -28.33
N ILE A 147 6.40 -1.64 -27.15
CA ILE A 147 6.78 -2.57 -26.10
C ILE A 147 5.54 -3.29 -25.56
N VAL A 148 5.65 -4.61 -25.39
CA VAL A 148 4.58 -5.49 -24.91
C VAL A 148 5.07 -6.18 -23.64
N GLY A 149 4.25 -6.20 -22.60
CA GLY A 149 4.55 -6.94 -21.37
C GLY A 149 3.52 -8.04 -21.11
N VAL A 150 4.02 -9.24 -20.80
CA VAL A 150 3.22 -10.39 -20.39
C VAL A 150 3.52 -10.69 -18.92
N HIS A 151 2.46 -10.74 -18.10
CA HIS A 151 2.47 -11.17 -16.71
C HIS A 151 3.64 -10.60 -15.89
N ALA A 152 4.73 -11.35 -15.72
CA ALA A 152 5.86 -10.93 -14.90
C ALA A 152 6.73 -9.79 -15.49
N ALA A 153 6.41 -9.28 -16.67
CA ALA A 153 7.11 -8.14 -17.27
C ALA A 153 7.22 -6.90 -16.33
N THR A 154 6.31 -6.74 -15.36
CA THR A 154 6.35 -5.67 -14.33
C THR A 154 7.29 -5.96 -13.16
N ASP A 155 7.85 -7.16 -13.05
CA ASP A 155 8.90 -7.54 -12.10
C ASP A 155 10.32 -7.25 -12.63
N ASN A 156 10.47 -6.15 -13.37
CA ASN A 156 11.72 -5.77 -14.03
C ASN A 156 12.13 -4.34 -13.69
N PHE A 157 13.34 -3.97 -14.13
CA PHE A 157 13.85 -2.59 -14.09
C PHE A 157 14.02 -2.03 -12.68
N ASN A 158 14.32 -2.90 -11.69
CA ASN A 158 14.53 -2.50 -10.30
C ASN A 158 15.67 -1.47 -10.13
N GLN A 159 16.67 -1.44 -11.00
CA GLN A 159 17.72 -0.39 -10.97
C GLN A 159 17.48 0.76 -11.96
N TRP A 160 16.39 0.72 -12.73
CA TRP A 160 16.11 1.68 -13.78
C TRP A 160 14.71 2.31 -13.64
N PRO A 161 14.58 3.40 -12.87
CA PRO A 161 13.29 4.04 -12.59
C PRO A 161 12.50 4.43 -13.84
N GLN A 162 13.17 4.94 -14.88
CA GLN A 162 12.54 5.31 -16.13
C GLN A 162 11.96 4.11 -16.89
N GLY A 163 12.61 2.93 -16.80
CA GLY A 163 12.08 1.68 -17.34
C GLY A 163 10.81 1.23 -16.61
N ARG A 164 10.78 1.35 -15.28
CA ARG A 164 9.56 1.07 -14.49
C ARG A 164 8.42 2.02 -14.80
N GLU A 165 8.71 3.32 -14.95
CA GLU A 165 7.71 4.32 -15.31
C GLU A 165 7.16 4.09 -16.73
N MET A 166 7.99 3.63 -17.67
CA MET A 166 7.54 3.22 -19.00
C MET A 166 6.59 2.02 -18.94
N MET A 167 6.93 0.99 -18.15
CA MET A 167 6.07 -0.20 -17.94
C MET A 167 4.82 0.06 -17.12
N GLY A 168 4.73 1.19 -16.41
CA GLY A 168 3.49 1.59 -15.71
C GLY A 168 3.09 0.69 -14.53
N GLY A 169 4.03 -0.09 -14.01
CA GLY A 169 3.79 -1.02 -12.91
C GLY A 169 5.10 -1.56 -12.33
N LYS A 170 5.03 -2.02 -11.09
CA LYS A 170 6.10 -2.76 -10.41
C LYS A 170 5.48 -3.89 -9.61
N PHE A 171 6.08 -5.07 -9.68
CA PHE A 171 5.73 -6.17 -8.79
C PHE A 171 5.97 -5.80 -7.31
N THR A 172 4.93 -5.97 -6.49
CA THR A 172 4.98 -5.78 -5.02
C THR A 172 4.30 -6.92 -4.25
N GLY A 173 3.91 -8.00 -4.96
CA GLY A 173 3.26 -9.17 -4.41
C GLY A 173 2.24 -9.79 -5.37
N HIS A 174 1.61 -10.86 -4.92
CA HIS A 174 0.72 -11.70 -5.71
C HIS A 174 -0.35 -12.37 -4.82
N PRO A 175 -1.29 -11.60 -4.21
CA PRO A 175 -2.34 -12.16 -3.35
C PRO A 175 -3.22 -13.20 -4.06
N TRP A 176 -3.36 -13.05 -5.37
CA TRP A 176 -4.16 -13.91 -6.25
C TRP A 176 -3.22 -14.90 -6.95
N GLY A 177 -2.91 -16.00 -6.26
CA GLY A 177 -1.97 -17.01 -6.76
C GLY A 177 -2.50 -17.87 -7.91
N GLY A 178 -1.60 -18.52 -8.65
CA GLY A 178 -1.90 -19.31 -9.86
C GLY A 178 -2.87 -20.49 -9.69
N GLY A 179 -3.09 -20.95 -8.44
CA GLY A 179 -4.05 -22.01 -8.13
C GLY A 179 -5.49 -21.54 -7.85
N GLY A 180 -5.74 -20.23 -7.78
CA GLY A 180 -7.08 -19.69 -7.51
C GLY A 180 -7.75 -19.11 -8.75
N THR A 181 -9.06 -18.90 -8.66
CA THR A 181 -9.89 -18.36 -9.74
C THR A 181 -10.43 -16.99 -9.33
N TRP A 182 -10.11 -15.97 -10.12
CA TRP A 182 -10.30 -14.56 -9.76
C TRP A 182 -11.24 -13.87 -10.74
N ALA A 183 -12.06 -12.96 -10.24
CA ALA A 183 -12.97 -12.18 -11.04
C ALA A 183 -12.26 -10.96 -11.65
N ILE A 184 -12.48 -10.75 -12.94
CA ILE A 184 -11.96 -9.64 -13.74
C ILE A 184 -13.15 -8.85 -14.26
N LYS A 185 -13.13 -7.53 -14.09
CA LYS A 185 -14.10 -6.62 -14.72
C LYS A 185 -13.47 -5.91 -15.91
N ILE A 186 -14.31 -5.60 -16.89
CA ILE A 186 -13.92 -4.80 -18.06
C ILE A 186 -14.19 -3.33 -17.72
N ASP A 187 -13.15 -2.53 -17.61
CA ASP A 187 -13.28 -1.10 -17.28
C ASP A 187 -13.66 -0.27 -18.51
N GLU A 188 -13.22 -0.71 -19.70
CA GLU A 188 -13.43 -0.02 -20.97
C GLU A 188 -14.12 -0.94 -21.99
N PRO A 189 -15.43 -1.26 -21.83
CA PRO A 189 -16.13 -2.25 -22.65
C PRO A 189 -16.18 -1.87 -24.15
N ASP A 190 -16.25 -0.57 -24.45
CA ASP A 190 -16.29 -0.06 -25.83
C ASP A 190 -14.89 0.13 -26.44
N HIS A 191 -13.82 -0.02 -25.66
CA HIS A 191 -12.49 0.17 -26.18
C HIS A 191 -12.16 -0.91 -27.22
N PRO A 192 -11.58 -0.56 -28.38
CA PRO A 192 -11.42 -1.52 -29.47
C PRO A 192 -10.61 -2.78 -29.09
N LEU A 193 -9.63 -2.63 -28.19
CA LEU A 193 -8.83 -3.75 -27.67
C LEU A 193 -9.60 -4.69 -26.72
N MET A 194 -10.81 -4.34 -26.31
CA MET A 194 -11.65 -5.11 -25.37
C MET A 194 -12.80 -5.85 -26.04
N ARG A 195 -12.98 -5.70 -27.37
CA ARG A 195 -14.10 -6.31 -28.12
C ARG A 195 -14.18 -7.83 -27.97
N ALA A 196 -13.05 -8.50 -27.75
CA ALA A 196 -12.98 -9.95 -27.55
C ALA A 196 -13.79 -10.43 -26.34
N PHE A 197 -13.99 -9.56 -25.34
CA PHE A 197 -14.70 -9.85 -24.09
C PHE A 197 -16.18 -9.43 -24.13
N LYS A 198 -16.64 -8.79 -25.23
CA LYS A 198 -18.04 -8.38 -25.42
C LYS A 198 -18.62 -7.51 -24.30
N GLY A 199 -17.76 -6.78 -23.58
CA GLY A 199 -18.14 -5.94 -22.44
C GLY A 199 -18.44 -6.69 -21.14
N GLU A 200 -18.30 -8.02 -21.13
CA GLU A 200 -18.60 -8.84 -19.96
C GLU A 200 -17.34 -9.12 -19.15
N GLY A 201 -17.44 -8.96 -17.82
CA GLY A 201 -16.45 -9.48 -16.89
C GLY A 201 -16.37 -11.01 -16.93
N PHE A 202 -15.27 -11.57 -16.43
CA PHE A 202 -15.06 -13.02 -16.46
C PHE A 202 -14.27 -13.49 -15.23
N LYS A 203 -14.32 -14.80 -14.96
CA LYS A 203 -13.48 -15.45 -13.96
C LYS A 203 -12.38 -16.25 -14.64
N ILE A 204 -11.17 -16.19 -14.11
CA ILE A 204 -10.02 -16.88 -14.69
C ILE A 204 -9.11 -17.47 -13.62
N ASN A 205 -8.59 -18.67 -13.88
CA ASN A 205 -7.59 -19.31 -13.01
C ASN A 205 -6.19 -18.88 -13.46
N ASP A 206 -5.60 -17.89 -12.80
CA ASP A 206 -4.25 -17.44 -13.11
C ASP A 206 -3.60 -16.76 -11.90
N GLU A 207 -2.31 -16.47 -12.00
CA GLU A 207 -1.66 -15.60 -11.01
C GLU A 207 -1.75 -14.13 -11.45
N ILE A 208 -2.15 -13.25 -10.53
CA ILE A 208 -2.24 -11.81 -10.77
C ILE A 208 -1.22 -11.06 -9.92
N TYR A 209 -0.43 -10.22 -10.58
CA TYR A 209 0.56 -9.39 -9.90
C TYR A 209 -0.08 -8.13 -9.36
N ARG A 210 0.22 -7.84 -8.09
CA ARG A 210 -0.06 -6.55 -7.48
C ARG A 210 0.82 -5.50 -8.14
N THR A 211 0.20 -4.39 -8.50
CA THR A 211 0.89 -3.18 -8.95
C THR A 211 0.45 -2.01 -8.08
N ASP A 212 1.41 -1.38 -7.39
CA ASP A 212 1.12 -0.32 -6.42
C ASP A 212 1.37 1.09 -7.00
N PRO A 213 0.63 2.11 -6.51
CA PRO A 213 1.00 3.51 -6.69
C PRO A 213 2.39 3.85 -6.12
N PRO A 214 3.08 4.89 -6.62
CA PRO A 214 2.63 5.80 -7.68
C PRO A 214 3.01 5.35 -9.10
N LEU A 215 3.62 4.17 -9.26
CA LEU A 215 4.04 3.67 -10.58
C LEU A 215 2.84 3.19 -11.40
N TYR A 216 1.97 2.40 -10.78
CA TYR A 216 0.64 2.14 -11.32
C TYR A 216 -0.30 3.29 -10.92
N SER A 217 -0.88 3.96 -11.91
CA SER A 217 -1.99 4.90 -11.73
C SER A 217 -2.76 5.04 -13.04
N ARG A 218 -4.08 5.10 -12.95
CA ARG A 218 -4.99 5.43 -14.06
C ARG A 218 -4.83 6.86 -14.60
N ASP A 219 -4.12 7.72 -13.88
CA ASP A 219 -3.70 9.05 -14.36
C ASP A 219 -2.54 8.98 -15.37
N LYS A 220 -1.80 7.85 -15.37
CA LYS A 220 -0.60 7.66 -16.18
C LYS A 220 -0.79 6.70 -17.36
N GLN A 221 -1.81 5.86 -17.31
CA GLN A 221 -2.09 4.86 -18.33
C GLN A 221 -3.60 4.61 -18.46
N ARG A 222 -4.03 4.15 -19.64
CA ARG A 222 -5.41 3.73 -19.84
C ARG A 222 -5.55 2.27 -19.44
N VAL A 223 -6.13 2.03 -18.27
CA VAL A 223 -6.46 0.68 -17.80
C VAL A 223 -7.72 0.18 -18.50
N LEU A 224 -7.65 -1.01 -19.09
CA LEU A 224 -8.69 -1.59 -19.93
C LEU A 224 -9.55 -2.62 -19.19
N MET A 225 -8.92 -3.38 -18.28
CA MET A 225 -9.57 -4.29 -17.34
C MET A 225 -8.77 -4.36 -16.04
N SER A 226 -9.45 -4.67 -14.95
CA SER A 226 -8.89 -4.74 -13.59
C SER A 226 -9.56 -5.87 -12.80
N LEU A 227 -9.00 -6.21 -11.65
CA LEU A 227 -9.65 -7.16 -10.74
C LEU A 227 -11.02 -6.65 -10.30
N ASP A 228 -11.99 -7.55 -10.27
CA ASP A 228 -13.31 -7.29 -9.73
C ASP A 228 -13.34 -7.64 -8.25
N VAL A 229 -13.09 -6.63 -7.42
CA VAL A 229 -13.10 -6.76 -5.96
C VAL A 229 -14.51 -6.73 -5.36
N SER A 230 -15.58 -6.69 -6.17
CA SER A 230 -16.95 -6.95 -5.69
C SER A 230 -17.19 -8.46 -5.47
N ASP A 231 -16.43 -9.31 -6.16
CA ASP A 231 -16.43 -10.75 -5.94
C ASP A 231 -15.75 -11.11 -4.60
N PRO A 232 -16.44 -11.83 -3.69
CA PRO A 232 -15.89 -12.13 -2.37
C PRO A 232 -14.60 -12.95 -2.38
N THR A 233 -14.45 -13.88 -3.31
CA THR A 233 -13.23 -14.71 -3.42
C THR A 233 -12.04 -13.85 -3.81
N THR A 234 -12.24 -12.93 -4.74
CA THR A 234 -11.23 -11.98 -5.21
C THR A 234 -10.89 -10.95 -4.13
N ARG A 235 -11.89 -10.43 -3.42
CA ARG A 235 -11.74 -9.43 -2.36
C ARG A 235 -11.05 -9.95 -1.10
N ASN A 236 -11.24 -11.22 -0.78
CA ASN A 236 -10.76 -11.86 0.45
C ASN A 236 -9.51 -12.72 0.23
N ALA A 237 -8.81 -12.54 -0.90
CA ALA A 237 -7.53 -13.18 -1.16
C ALA A 237 -6.55 -12.94 -0.01
N LYS A 238 -5.78 -13.98 0.36
CA LYS A 238 -4.84 -13.89 1.48
C LYS A 238 -3.77 -12.82 1.19
N GLY A 239 -3.64 -11.86 2.10
CA GLY A 239 -2.68 -10.76 1.96
C GLY A 239 -3.20 -9.56 1.16
N PHE A 240 -4.51 -9.49 0.88
CA PHE A 240 -5.18 -8.30 0.33
C PHE A 240 -4.93 -7.05 1.21
N LYS A 241 -4.65 -5.90 0.57
CA LYS A 241 -4.41 -4.60 1.18
C LYS A 241 -5.46 -3.59 0.71
N PRO A 242 -5.74 -2.51 1.48
CA PRO A 242 -6.64 -1.45 1.01
C PRO A 242 -6.27 -0.84 -0.35
N THR A 243 -4.98 -0.83 -0.71
CA THR A 243 -4.51 -0.34 -2.02
C THR A 243 -4.82 -1.27 -3.19
N ASP A 244 -5.24 -2.52 -2.93
CA ASP A 244 -5.56 -3.53 -3.95
C ASP A 244 -6.93 -3.32 -4.60
N THR A 245 -7.72 -2.37 -4.10
CA THR A 245 -9.07 -2.09 -4.61
C THR A 245 -9.10 -1.65 -6.07
N ASP A 246 -7.96 -1.17 -6.60
CA ASP A 246 -7.74 -0.99 -8.02
C ASP A 246 -6.43 -1.66 -8.43
N THR A 247 -6.53 -2.88 -8.96
CA THR A 247 -5.39 -3.62 -9.52
C THR A 247 -5.65 -3.86 -11.00
N GLY A 248 -4.94 -3.13 -11.86
CA GLY A 248 -5.07 -3.26 -13.30
C GLY A 248 -4.59 -4.62 -13.79
N ILE A 249 -5.35 -5.23 -14.68
CA ILE A 249 -4.99 -6.49 -15.36
C ILE A 249 -4.37 -6.18 -16.72
N SER A 250 -4.91 -5.22 -17.47
CA SER A 250 -4.38 -4.83 -18.77
C SER A 250 -4.49 -3.33 -18.97
N TRP A 251 -3.48 -2.74 -19.60
CA TRP A 251 -3.44 -1.32 -19.89
C TRP A 251 -2.61 -1.00 -21.12
N VAL A 252 -2.85 0.21 -21.64
CA VAL A 252 -2.05 0.83 -22.70
C VAL A 252 -1.53 2.20 -22.28
N LYS A 253 -0.36 2.56 -22.81
CA LYS A 253 0.29 3.86 -22.55
C LYS A 253 1.11 4.29 -23.77
N THR A 254 1.22 5.59 -23.98
CA THR A 254 2.22 6.17 -24.90
C THR A 254 3.48 6.56 -24.16
N TRP A 255 4.64 6.35 -24.77
CA TRP A 255 5.92 6.73 -24.21
C TRP A 255 6.82 7.35 -25.28
N GLY A 256 6.99 8.67 -25.24
CA GLY A 256 7.46 9.40 -26.41
C GLY A 256 6.49 9.19 -27.58
N LYS A 257 6.99 8.74 -28.74
CA LYS A 257 6.14 8.33 -29.87
C LYS A 257 5.74 6.85 -29.82
N GLY A 258 6.31 6.09 -28.88
CA GLY A 258 6.12 4.64 -28.73
C GLY A 258 4.80 4.26 -28.07
N ARG A 259 4.47 2.98 -28.18
CA ARG A 259 3.21 2.39 -27.71
C ARG A 259 3.50 1.21 -26.81
N MET A 260 2.98 1.25 -25.60
CA MET A 260 3.13 0.20 -24.60
C MET A 260 1.79 -0.48 -24.37
N PHE A 261 1.79 -1.81 -24.45
CA PHE A 261 0.69 -2.67 -24.04
C PHE A 261 1.16 -3.64 -22.95
N TYR A 262 0.38 -3.81 -21.90
CA TYR A 262 0.65 -4.78 -20.85
C TYR A 262 -0.60 -5.60 -20.53
N CYS A 263 -0.42 -6.89 -20.27
CA CYS A 263 -1.44 -7.76 -19.71
C CYS A 263 -0.84 -8.67 -18.63
N SER A 264 -1.45 -8.70 -17.44
CA SER A 264 -1.02 -9.49 -16.30
C SER A 264 -1.32 -10.99 -16.43
N LEU A 265 -2.16 -11.39 -17.39
CA LEU A 265 -2.58 -12.79 -17.55
C LEU A 265 -1.55 -13.57 -18.38
N GLY A 266 -0.94 -14.61 -17.81
CA GLY A 266 0.07 -15.39 -18.51
C GLY A 266 0.94 -16.29 -17.64
N HIS A 267 0.57 -16.51 -16.37
CA HIS A 267 1.30 -17.40 -15.48
C HIS A 267 1.06 -18.87 -15.81
N ASN A 268 -0.20 -19.25 -16.05
CA ASN A 268 -0.60 -20.61 -16.37
C ASN A 268 -0.62 -20.87 -17.89
N ASP A 269 -0.31 -22.11 -18.29
CA ASP A 269 -0.29 -22.53 -19.70
C ASP A 269 -1.67 -22.35 -20.38
N HIS A 270 -2.74 -22.62 -19.64
CA HIS A 270 -4.10 -22.63 -20.19
C HIS A 270 -4.65 -21.26 -20.58
N ILE A 271 -3.99 -20.19 -20.14
CA ILE A 271 -4.29 -18.82 -20.57
C ILE A 271 -4.15 -18.69 -22.09
N PHE A 272 -3.19 -19.40 -22.67
CA PHE A 272 -2.93 -19.42 -24.11
C PHE A 272 -3.76 -20.47 -24.86
N TRP A 273 -4.80 -21.02 -24.23
CA TRP A 273 -5.88 -21.76 -24.89
C TRP A 273 -7.20 -20.99 -24.87
N ASN A 274 -7.22 -19.78 -24.30
CA ASN A 274 -8.40 -18.94 -24.24
C ASN A 274 -8.49 -18.02 -25.46
N ARG A 275 -9.56 -18.18 -26.25
CA ARG A 275 -9.81 -17.40 -27.48
C ARG A 275 -9.84 -15.89 -27.25
N ALA A 276 -10.52 -15.44 -26.19
CA ALA A 276 -10.66 -14.02 -25.91
C ALA A 276 -9.30 -13.41 -25.49
N ILE A 277 -8.53 -14.14 -24.69
CA ILE A 277 -7.20 -13.71 -24.25
C ILE A 277 -6.21 -13.67 -25.41
N LEU A 278 -6.13 -14.71 -26.24
CA LEU A 278 -5.26 -14.70 -27.42
C LEU A 278 -5.65 -13.59 -28.40
N ARG A 279 -6.95 -13.31 -28.54
CA ARG A 279 -7.40 -12.17 -29.34
C ARG A 279 -6.95 -10.83 -28.73
N HIS A 280 -7.07 -10.67 -27.41
CA HIS A 280 -6.62 -9.47 -26.71
C HIS A 280 -5.11 -9.25 -26.87
N TYR A 281 -4.31 -10.32 -26.80
CA TYR A 281 -2.86 -10.26 -27.07
C TYR A 281 -2.56 -9.83 -28.52
N LEU A 282 -3.24 -10.41 -29.51
CA LEU A 282 -3.09 -9.99 -30.91
C LEU A 282 -3.39 -8.51 -31.10
N ASP A 283 -4.53 -8.06 -30.55
CA ASP A 283 -4.99 -6.68 -30.68
C ASP A 283 -3.99 -5.71 -30.03
N GLY A 284 -3.50 -6.05 -28.83
CA GLY A 284 -2.48 -5.28 -28.12
C GLY A 284 -1.13 -5.24 -28.83
N ILE A 285 -0.70 -6.34 -29.47
CA ILE A 285 0.53 -6.39 -30.28
C ILE A 285 0.39 -5.52 -31.54
N GLN A 286 -0.75 -5.60 -32.25
CA GLN A 286 -0.99 -4.74 -33.41
C GLN A 286 -1.08 -3.24 -33.03
N PHE A 287 -1.59 -2.94 -31.83
CA PHE A 287 -1.49 -1.60 -31.26
C PHE A 287 -0.02 -1.21 -30.99
N ALA A 288 0.79 -2.08 -30.38
CA ALA A 288 2.20 -1.79 -30.11
C ALA A 288 2.98 -1.50 -31.41
N PHE A 289 2.70 -2.24 -32.49
CA PHE A 289 3.26 -1.93 -33.82
C PHE A 289 2.77 -0.59 -34.37
N GLY A 290 1.57 -0.15 -34.01
CA GLY A 290 0.95 1.09 -34.50
C GLY A 290 -0.02 0.89 -35.65
N ASP A 291 -0.26 -0.36 -36.06
CA ASP A 291 -1.28 -0.70 -37.06
C ASP A 291 -2.70 -0.51 -36.49
N TYR A 292 -2.90 -0.82 -35.19
CA TYR A 292 -4.18 -0.60 -34.52
C TYR A 292 -4.19 0.71 -33.74
N LYS A 293 -4.69 1.77 -34.37
CA LYS A 293 -4.85 3.08 -33.71
C LYS A 293 -6.04 3.05 -32.76
N VAL A 294 -5.77 3.21 -31.46
CA VAL A 294 -6.76 3.28 -30.38
C VAL A 294 -6.43 4.44 -29.45
N ASP A 295 -7.40 4.88 -28.65
CA ASP A 295 -7.21 5.98 -27.72
C ASP A 295 -6.45 5.52 -26.47
N THR A 296 -5.25 6.06 -26.27
CA THR A 296 -4.36 5.74 -25.15
C THR A 296 -4.38 6.77 -24.04
N LYS A 297 -5.23 7.81 -24.14
CA LYS A 297 -5.32 8.84 -23.11
C LYS A 297 -5.61 8.19 -21.77
N PRO A 298 -4.82 8.48 -20.72
CA PRO A 298 -5.13 8.01 -19.39
C PRO A 298 -6.56 8.42 -19.04
N LYS A 299 -7.28 7.48 -18.45
CA LYS A 299 -8.62 7.72 -17.94
C LYS A 299 -8.54 7.47 -16.45
N PRO A 300 -8.27 8.53 -15.66
CA PRO A 300 -8.35 8.46 -14.20
C PRO A 300 -9.64 7.74 -13.80
N ILE A 301 -9.63 7.06 -12.64
CA ILE A 301 -10.92 6.85 -11.97
C ILE A 301 -11.41 8.25 -11.67
N VAL A 302 -12.27 8.75 -12.55
CA VAL A 302 -13.11 9.88 -12.28
C VAL A 302 -13.91 9.40 -11.08
N SER A 303 -13.61 9.88 -9.86
CA SER A 303 -14.65 9.97 -8.86
C SER A 303 -15.71 10.78 -9.57
N SER A 304 -16.77 10.12 -10.05
CA SER A 304 -17.83 10.64 -10.90
C SER A 304 -17.81 12.17 -10.90
N GLY A 305 -17.38 12.82 -12.00
CA GLY A 305 -17.08 14.26 -12.06
C GLY A 305 -18.26 15.19 -11.74
N LYS A 306 -19.38 14.62 -11.28
CA LYS A 306 -20.20 15.23 -10.23
C LYS A 306 -19.36 15.27 -8.94
N GLY A 307 -18.45 16.24 -8.81
CA GLY A 307 -17.77 16.48 -7.52
C GLY A 307 -18.81 16.40 -6.42
N VAL A 308 -18.49 15.70 -5.31
CA VAL A 308 -19.45 15.19 -4.30
C VAL A 308 -20.84 15.79 -4.49
N GLU A 309 -21.83 15.04 -4.98
CA GLU A 309 -23.21 15.54 -5.00
C GLU A 309 -23.55 15.96 -3.57
N MET A 310 -23.40 17.26 -3.28
CA MET A 310 -23.45 17.75 -1.90
C MET A 310 -24.83 17.49 -1.32
N ALA A 311 -25.85 17.39 -2.18
CA ALA A 311 -27.18 16.92 -1.84
C ALA A 311 -27.18 15.47 -1.33
N ALA A 312 -26.52 14.54 -2.02
CA ALA A 312 -26.39 13.15 -1.58
C ALA A 312 -25.56 13.02 -0.29
N LEU A 313 -24.45 13.76 -0.19
CA LEU A 313 -23.71 13.84 1.07
C LEU A 313 -24.59 14.39 2.20
N GLN A 314 -25.37 15.43 1.96
CA GLN A 314 -26.25 16.02 2.98
C GLN A 314 -27.31 15.02 3.45
N GLU A 315 -27.95 14.29 2.54
CA GLU A 315 -28.93 13.26 2.90
C GLU A 315 -28.31 12.17 3.78
N LEU A 316 -27.10 11.72 3.44
CA LEU A 316 -26.36 10.76 4.26
C LEU A 316 -26.01 11.34 5.63
N LEU A 317 -25.63 12.61 5.70
CA LEU A 317 -25.33 13.27 6.96
C LEU A 317 -26.57 13.45 7.84
N GLU A 318 -27.77 13.68 7.27
CA GLU A 318 -29.02 13.66 8.05
C GLU A 318 -29.28 12.28 8.67
N LYS A 319 -29.00 11.19 7.95
CA LYS A 319 -29.07 9.83 8.50
C LYS A 319 -28.01 9.60 9.59
N ILE A 320 -26.83 10.18 9.45
CA ILE A 320 -25.75 10.09 10.46
C ILE A 320 -26.11 10.87 11.73
N LYS A 321 -26.81 12.01 11.61
CA LYS A 321 -27.24 12.78 12.79
C LYS A 321 -28.11 11.96 13.73
N THR A 322 -28.95 11.08 13.19
CA THR A 322 -29.87 10.24 13.97
C THR A 322 -29.38 8.81 14.17
N TYR A 323 -28.19 8.47 13.64
CA TYR A 323 -27.62 7.12 13.70
C TYR A 323 -27.32 6.70 15.14
N ASP A 324 -27.75 5.51 15.55
CA ASP A 324 -27.31 4.90 16.82
C ASP A 324 -26.74 3.49 16.63
N TRP A 325 -25.99 3.01 17.62
CA TRP A 325 -25.39 1.68 17.59
C TRP A 325 -26.46 0.59 17.40
N GLY A 326 -26.15 -0.40 16.59
CA GLY A 326 -27.08 -1.47 16.21
C GLY A 326 -27.91 -1.17 14.95
N GLN A 327 -27.95 0.07 14.47
CA GLN A 327 -28.56 0.40 13.18
C GLN A 327 -27.64 0.09 11.99
N SER A 328 -28.23 0.04 10.80
CA SER A 328 -27.50 -0.18 9.55
C SER A 328 -26.37 0.82 9.36
N ARG A 329 -25.20 0.31 8.98
CA ARG A 329 -23.98 1.12 8.76
C ARG A 329 -23.84 1.61 7.33
N LEU A 330 -24.84 1.38 6.47
CA LEU A 330 -24.77 1.71 5.04
C LEU A 330 -24.41 3.19 4.82
N ALA A 331 -25.12 4.11 5.47
CA ALA A 331 -24.86 5.54 5.33
C ALA A 331 -23.45 5.96 5.80
N LEU A 332 -22.94 5.32 6.86
CA LEU A 332 -21.57 5.54 7.34
C LEU A 332 -20.55 5.09 6.29
N THR A 333 -20.73 3.89 5.74
CA THR A 333 -19.85 3.33 4.71
C THR A 333 -19.83 4.21 3.46
N GLU A 334 -20.99 4.68 3.02
CA GLU A 334 -21.10 5.55 1.85
C GLU A 334 -20.39 6.90 2.07
N VAL A 335 -20.52 7.51 3.26
CA VAL A 335 -19.77 8.74 3.58
C VAL A 335 -18.27 8.50 3.62
N SER A 336 -17.80 7.40 4.23
CA SER A 336 -16.38 7.05 4.21
C SER A 336 -15.87 6.82 2.76
N ASP A 337 -16.70 6.25 1.89
CA ASP A 337 -16.33 6.03 0.48
C ASP A 337 -16.33 7.33 -0.34
N ILE A 338 -17.22 8.28 -0.05
CA ILE A 338 -17.16 9.65 -0.59
C ILE A 338 -15.84 10.31 -0.21
N ILE A 339 -15.45 10.22 1.07
CA ILE A 339 -14.19 10.78 1.57
C ILE A 339 -12.97 10.14 0.89
N LYS A 340 -12.95 8.81 0.74
CA LYS A 340 -11.87 8.10 0.03
C LYS A 340 -11.78 8.53 -1.43
N LYS A 341 -12.92 8.68 -2.12
CA LYS A 341 -12.95 9.13 -3.51
C LYS A 341 -12.38 10.56 -3.64
N ALA A 342 -12.70 11.43 -2.70
CA ALA A 342 -12.22 12.81 -2.66
C ALA A 342 -10.75 12.96 -2.21
N HIS A 343 -10.04 11.88 -1.85
CA HIS A 343 -8.70 11.94 -1.25
C HIS A 343 -7.65 12.73 -2.06
N SER A 344 -7.78 12.76 -3.39
CA SER A 344 -6.88 13.46 -4.31
C SER A 344 -7.26 14.94 -4.50
N SER A 345 -8.40 15.39 -3.95
CA SER A 345 -8.94 16.75 -4.12
C SER A 345 -9.05 17.48 -2.78
N SER A 346 -8.03 18.28 -2.46
CA SER A 346 -8.03 19.13 -1.27
C SER A 346 -9.25 20.08 -1.21
N ALA A 347 -9.73 20.57 -2.35
CA ALA A 347 -10.90 21.44 -2.42
C ALA A 347 -12.21 20.71 -2.05
N GLU A 348 -12.37 19.45 -2.45
CA GLU A 348 -13.53 18.64 -2.09
C GLU A 348 -13.47 18.19 -0.63
N LEU A 349 -12.30 17.74 -0.17
CA LEU A 349 -12.10 17.40 1.24
C LEU A 349 -12.44 18.56 2.16
N LYS A 350 -12.10 19.81 1.79
CA LYS A 350 -12.47 21.00 2.55
C LYS A 350 -13.99 21.22 2.62
N LYS A 351 -14.73 20.90 1.56
CA LYS A 351 -16.21 20.97 1.55
C LYS A 351 -16.81 19.87 2.43
N ILE A 352 -16.31 18.64 2.30
CA ILE A 352 -16.77 17.51 3.11
C ILE A 352 -16.48 17.76 4.60
N GLU A 353 -15.27 18.23 4.93
CA GLU A 353 -14.88 18.64 6.28
C GLU A 353 -15.90 19.64 6.85
N LYS A 354 -16.25 20.68 6.09
CA LYS A 354 -17.25 21.67 6.52
C LYS A 354 -18.62 21.02 6.82
N SER A 355 -19.08 20.09 5.98
CA SER A 355 -20.36 19.40 6.18
C SER A 355 -20.34 18.47 7.40
N LEU A 356 -19.23 17.75 7.62
CA LEU A 356 -19.02 16.93 8.81
C LEU A 356 -19.07 17.76 10.10
N LEU A 357 -18.48 18.96 10.10
CA LEU A 357 -18.54 19.87 11.25
C LEU A 357 -19.98 20.27 11.59
N GLY A 358 -20.85 20.41 10.58
CA GLY A 358 -22.27 20.68 10.79
C GLY A 358 -23.01 19.56 11.54
N VAL A 359 -22.54 18.32 11.45
CA VAL A 359 -23.07 17.22 12.28
C VAL A 359 -22.60 17.38 13.72
N LEU A 360 -21.31 17.63 13.96
CA LEU A 360 -20.78 17.77 15.32
C LEU A 360 -21.43 18.88 16.14
N THR A 361 -21.74 20.01 15.49
CA THR A 361 -22.36 21.18 16.14
C THR A 361 -23.88 21.08 16.25
N SER A 362 -24.49 19.98 15.80
CA SER A 362 -25.94 19.74 15.90
C SER A 362 -26.29 18.83 17.09
N ASP A 363 -27.60 18.64 17.32
CA ASP A 363 -28.15 17.68 18.28
C ASP A 363 -28.03 16.21 17.81
N SER A 364 -26.99 15.90 17.04
CA SER A 364 -26.75 14.54 16.57
C SER A 364 -26.42 13.60 17.72
N THR A 365 -26.79 12.33 17.56
CA THR A 365 -26.49 11.25 18.49
C THR A 365 -25.00 11.11 18.81
N ARG A 366 -24.71 10.47 19.93
CA ARG A 366 -23.32 10.15 20.33
C ARG A 366 -22.61 9.26 19.30
N ALA A 367 -23.28 8.26 18.75
CA ALA A 367 -22.72 7.38 17.73
C ALA A 367 -22.43 8.15 16.41
N GLY A 368 -23.29 9.09 16.02
CA GLY A 368 -23.06 9.99 14.88
C GLY A 368 -21.84 10.89 15.09
N LYS A 369 -21.75 11.56 16.24
CA LYS A 369 -20.58 12.39 16.60
C LYS A 369 -19.29 11.57 16.64
N GLN A 370 -19.34 10.35 17.17
CA GLN A 370 -18.20 9.43 17.19
C GLN A 370 -17.74 9.06 15.77
N PHE A 371 -18.66 8.73 14.86
CA PHE A 371 -18.31 8.44 13.47
C PHE A 371 -17.63 9.64 12.82
N VAL A 372 -18.21 10.84 12.96
CA VAL A 372 -17.66 12.06 12.38
C VAL A 372 -16.26 12.37 12.91
N CYS A 373 -16.02 12.21 14.21
CA CYS A 373 -14.68 12.37 14.77
C CYS A 373 -13.65 11.40 14.15
N ARG A 374 -14.05 10.18 13.78
CA ARG A 374 -13.16 9.22 13.10
C ARG A 374 -12.83 9.68 11.69
N GLU A 375 -13.80 10.19 10.94
CA GLU A 375 -13.55 10.73 9.60
C GLU A 375 -12.67 11.98 9.65
N LEU A 376 -12.93 12.91 10.58
CA LEU A 376 -12.09 14.09 10.79
C LEU A 376 -10.67 13.74 11.28
N SER A 377 -10.46 12.56 11.86
CA SER A 377 -9.12 12.10 12.19
C SER A 377 -8.25 11.77 10.96
N ILE A 378 -8.91 11.58 9.81
CA ILE A 378 -8.28 11.27 8.51
C ILE A 378 -8.13 12.56 7.69
N ILE A 379 -9.18 13.38 7.62
CA ILE A 379 -9.23 14.54 6.70
C ILE A 379 -9.23 15.91 7.39
N GLY A 380 -9.33 15.96 8.71
CA GLY A 380 -9.49 17.19 9.47
C GLY A 380 -8.27 18.11 9.36
N THR A 381 -8.55 19.41 9.26
CA THR A 381 -7.56 20.48 9.17
C THR A 381 -7.73 21.45 10.35
N GLY A 382 -7.05 22.60 10.28
CA GLY A 382 -7.25 23.69 11.24
C GLY A 382 -8.72 24.13 11.37
N GLN A 383 -9.54 23.92 10.33
CA GLN A 383 -10.96 24.25 10.33
C GLN A 383 -11.76 23.45 11.37
N SER A 384 -11.36 22.20 11.64
CA SER A 384 -12.04 21.33 12.61
C SER A 384 -11.73 21.67 14.08
N VAL A 385 -10.70 22.46 14.35
CA VAL A 385 -10.15 22.63 15.71
C VAL A 385 -11.15 23.27 16.66
N SER A 386 -11.93 24.26 16.21
CA SER A 386 -12.91 24.94 17.08
C SER A 386 -14.00 23.98 17.54
N ALA A 387 -14.70 23.32 16.59
CA ALA A 387 -15.82 22.44 16.91
C ALA A 387 -15.39 21.23 17.76
N LEU A 388 -14.24 20.62 17.43
CA LEU A 388 -13.67 19.54 18.25
C LEU A 388 -13.20 20.07 19.62
N GLY A 389 -12.75 21.32 19.68
CA GLY A 389 -12.35 21.98 20.92
C GLY A 389 -13.50 22.14 21.92
N ASP A 390 -14.69 22.47 21.44
CA ASP A 390 -15.89 22.64 22.27
C ASP A 390 -16.34 21.33 22.93
N MET A 391 -16.02 20.19 22.30
CA MET A 391 -16.31 18.84 22.82
C MET A 391 -15.29 18.37 23.89
N LEU A 392 -14.16 19.06 24.07
CA LEU A 392 -13.06 18.55 24.90
C LEU A 392 -13.39 18.43 26.40
N THR A 393 -14.34 19.23 26.90
CA THR A 393 -14.70 19.25 28.33
C THR A 393 -15.89 18.36 28.68
N ASP A 394 -16.57 17.82 27.67
CA ASP A 394 -17.74 16.96 27.83
C ASP A 394 -17.35 15.50 28.08
N GLU A 395 -17.95 14.85 29.09
CA GLU A 395 -17.54 13.50 29.49
C GLU A 395 -17.83 12.43 28.43
N GLU A 396 -18.84 12.63 27.59
CA GLU A 396 -19.28 11.63 26.61
C GLU A 396 -18.54 11.70 25.27
N THR A 397 -18.02 12.89 24.95
CA THR A 397 -17.44 13.21 23.63
C THR A 397 -15.96 13.59 23.64
N SER A 398 -15.38 13.91 24.81
CA SER A 398 -13.99 14.34 24.95
C SER A 398 -12.98 13.32 24.41
N ASP A 399 -13.24 12.02 24.54
CA ASP A 399 -12.37 10.97 24.02
C ASP A 399 -12.27 10.99 22.49
N MET A 400 -13.41 11.11 21.81
CA MET A 400 -13.50 11.15 20.36
C MET A 400 -12.97 12.47 19.79
N ALA A 401 -13.22 13.60 20.47
CA ALA A 401 -12.64 14.87 20.11
C ALA A 401 -11.11 14.82 20.13
N ARG A 402 -10.53 14.25 21.20
CA ARG A 402 -9.08 14.06 21.31
C ARG A 402 -8.54 13.09 20.27
N TYR A 403 -9.25 12.00 19.99
CA TYR A 403 -8.87 11.05 18.93
C TYR A 403 -8.67 11.74 17.58
N ALA A 404 -9.56 12.66 17.21
CA ALA A 404 -9.43 13.44 15.98
C ALA A 404 -8.28 14.46 16.09
N LEU A 405 -8.33 15.32 17.12
CA LEU A 405 -7.39 16.43 17.32
C LEU A 405 -5.92 15.98 17.37
N GLU A 406 -5.62 14.83 17.99
CA GLU A 406 -4.26 14.31 18.08
C GLU A 406 -3.60 14.06 16.72
N ARG A 407 -4.39 13.77 15.67
CA ARG A 407 -3.92 13.48 14.31
C ARG A 407 -3.91 14.72 13.40
N ILE A 408 -4.63 15.78 13.80
CA ILE A 408 -4.65 17.04 13.03
C ILE A 408 -3.31 17.77 13.22
N PRO A 409 -2.60 18.10 12.13
CA PRO A 409 -1.34 18.83 12.20
C PRO A 409 -1.56 20.30 12.59
N GLY A 410 -0.55 20.93 13.19
CA GLY A 410 -0.55 22.36 13.49
C GLY A 410 -0.69 22.70 14.98
N THR A 411 -0.36 23.96 15.30
CA THR A 411 -0.26 24.47 16.66
C THR A 411 -1.60 24.89 17.28
N ALA A 412 -2.62 25.12 16.44
CA ALA A 412 -3.97 25.48 16.89
C ALA A 412 -4.60 24.40 17.79
N VAL A 413 -4.37 23.12 17.47
CA VAL A 413 -4.80 21.99 18.32
C VAL A 413 -4.18 22.09 19.72
N ASN A 414 -2.89 22.40 19.81
CA ASN A 414 -2.20 22.49 21.09
C ASN A 414 -2.79 23.62 21.94
N GLU A 415 -3.17 24.72 21.30
CA GLU A 415 -3.85 25.83 21.97
C GLU A 415 -5.24 25.46 22.49
N ALA A 416 -6.05 24.79 21.67
CA ALA A 416 -7.36 24.29 22.07
C ALA A 416 -7.25 23.34 23.28
N LEU A 417 -6.33 22.38 23.25
CA LEU A 417 -6.09 21.45 24.36
C LEU A 417 -5.63 22.17 25.64
N ARG A 418 -4.70 23.15 25.53
CA ARG A 418 -4.27 23.95 26.70
C ARG A 418 -5.40 24.81 27.27
N SER A 419 -6.27 25.35 26.41
CA SER A 419 -7.43 26.14 26.83
C SER A 419 -8.45 25.25 27.56
N ALA A 420 -8.78 24.09 26.98
CA ALA A 420 -9.69 23.11 27.57
C ALA A 420 -9.17 22.55 28.89
N LEU A 421 -7.85 22.31 29.03
CA LEU A 421 -7.24 21.83 30.27
C LEU A 421 -7.57 22.71 31.49
N ARG A 422 -7.71 24.03 31.29
CA ARG A 422 -8.04 24.99 32.37
C ARG A 422 -9.47 24.82 32.88
N LYS A 423 -10.38 24.36 32.00
CA LYS A 423 -11.82 24.24 32.25
C LYS A 423 -12.24 22.83 32.62
N ALA A 424 -11.55 21.82 32.08
CA ALA A 424 -11.90 20.41 32.23
C ALA A 424 -11.75 19.90 33.67
N LYS A 425 -12.63 18.96 34.02
CA LYS A 425 -12.62 18.19 35.28
C LYS A 425 -12.72 16.70 34.94
N GLY A 426 -12.60 15.83 35.96
CA GLY A 426 -12.83 14.39 35.81
C GLY A 426 -12.01 13.72 34.69
N LYS A 427 -12.63 12.76 34.00
CA LYS A 427 -12.01 11.98 32.91
C LYS A 427 -11.55 12.86 31.73
N PRO A 428 -12.32 13.86 31.25
CA PRO A 428 -11.86 14.78 30.21
C PRO A 428 -10.51 15.44 30.53
N LYS A 429 -10.31 15.88 31.77
CA LYS A 429 -9.04 16.52 32.18
C LYS A 429 -7.84 15.58 32.02
N VAL A 430 -7.98 14.33 32.48
CA VAL A 430 -6.95 13.29 32.34
C VAL A 430 -6.67 13.02 30.86
N GLY A 431 -7.72 12.91 30.05
CA GLY A 431 -7.61 12.74 28.60
C GLY A 431 -6.82 13.85 27.92
N ILE A 432 -7.15 15.12 28.21
CA ILE A 432 -6.47 16.29 27.64
C ILE A 432 -4.98 16.32 28.04
N ILE A 433 -4.65 15.97 29.28
CA ILE A 433 -3.26 15.84 29.74
C ILE A 433 -2.50 14.84 28.88
N ASN A 434 -3.07 13.66 28.64
CA ASN A 434 -2.46 12.63 27.79
C ASN A 434 -2.24 13.13 26.37
N SER A 435 -3.23 13.81 25.78
CA SER A 435 -3.12 14.36 24.43
C SER A 435 -2.03 15.43 24.30
N LEU A 436 -1.85 16.29 25.32
CA LEU A 436 -0.76 17.26 25.37
C LEU A 436 0.62 16.59 25.45
N GLY A 437 0.73 15.48 26.18
CA GLY A 437 1.92 14.63 26.22
C GLY A 437 2.22 14.00 24.86
N GLN A 438 1.22 13.36 24.25
CA GLN A 438 1.33 12.68 22.95
C GLN A 438 1.77 13.63 21.84
N ARG A 439 1.24 14.86 21.86
CA ARG A 439 1.62 15.93 20.92
C ARG A 439 2.92 16.66 21.29
N ARG A 440 3.57 16.24 22.39
CA ARG A 440 4.82 16.81 22.93
C ARG A 440 4.76 18.34 23.08
N ASP A 441 3.63 18.85 23.59
CA ASP A 441 3.42 20.30 23.67
C ASP A 441 4.27 20.98 24.76
N LYS A 442 5.42 21.50 24.34
CA LYS A 442 6.38 22.23 25.18
C LYS A 442 5.77 23.42 25.95
N ARG A 443 4.69 24.03 25.47
CA ARG A 443 4.03 25.15 26.17
C ARG A 443 3.14 24.67 27.33
N ALA A 444 2.79 23.38 27.39
CA ALA A 444 2.00 22.80 28.46
C ALA A 444 2.81 22.44 29.72
N VAL A 445 4.14 22.33 29.62
CA VAL A 445 5.03 21.82 30.68
C VAL A 445 4.80 22.50 32.04
N ARG A 446 4.67 23.83 32.07
CA ARG A 446 4.44 24.56 33.34
C ARG A 446 3.11 24.17 33.99
N ALA A 447 2.06 24.01 33.19
CA ALA A 447 0.75 23.62 33.69
C ALA A 447 0.76 22.15 34.17
N LEU A 448 1.37 21.26 33.39
CA LEU A 448 1.51 19.84 33.73
C LEU A 448 2.36 19.64 35.00
N GLY A 449 3.46 20.37 35.16
CA GLY A 449 4.31 20.31 36.36
C GLY A 449 3.54 20.61 37.65
N ARG A 450 2.61 21.58 37.62
CA ARG A 450 1.72 21.85 38.77
C ARG A 450 0.75 20.69 39.05
N LEU A 451 0.29 20.01 37.99
CA LEU A 451 -0.66 18.91 38.11
C LEU A 451 -0.05 17.62 38.66
N VAL A 452 1.28 17.44 38.61
CA VAL A 452 1.95 16.28 39.25
C VAL A 452 1.69 16.23 40.76
N GLY A 453 1.49 17.38 41.41
CA GLY A 453 1.15 17.48 42.83
C GLY A 453 -0.36 17.46 43.13
N ASN A 454 -1.22 17.15 42.15
CA ASN A 454 -2.66 17.19 42.34
C ASN A 454 -3.14 16.13 43.36
N GLN A 455 -4.18 16.46 44.12
CA GLN A 455 -4.81 15.52 45.06
C GLN A 455 -5.41 14.31 44.35
N ASP A 456 -5.98 14.50 43.16
CA ASP A 456 -6.41 13.42 42.29
C ASP A 456 -5.17 12.69 41.73
N LYS A 457 -4.95 11.47 42.23
CA LYS A 457 -3.82 10.63 41.84
C LYS A 457 -3.84 10.26 40.36
N THR A 458 -5.00 10.19 39.73
CA THR A 458 -5.14 9.90 38.30
C THR A 458 -4.62 11.07 37.47
N VAL A 459 -5.03 12.29 37.85
CA VAL A 459 -4.54 13.54 37.22
C VAL A 459 -3.04 13.71 37.43
N ALA A 460 -2.55 13.47 38.65
CA ALA A 460 -1.12 13.55 38.95
C ALA A 460 -0.28 12.56 38.14
N THR A 461 -0.76 11.32 38.02
CA THR A 461 -0.09 10.26 37.26
C THR A 461 -0.05 10.57 35.77
N ALA A 462 -1.17 11.00 35.20
CA ALA A 462 -1.24 11.42 33.81
C ALA A 462 -0.31 12.61 33.52
N ALA A 463 -0.25 13.58 34.43
CA ALA A 463 0.62 14.75 34.28
C ALA A 463 2.11 14.36 34.28
N ALA A 464 2.52 13.45 35.15
CA ALA A 464 3.89 12.92 35.18
C ALA A 464 4.23 12.20 33.86
N ALA A 465 3.35 11.30 33.40
CA ALA A 465 3.53 10.59 32.13
C ALA A 465 3.63 11.54 30.92
N ALA A 466 2.76 12.55 30.86
CA ALA A 466 2.76 13.55 29.79
C ALA A 466 4.06 14.38 29.77
N LEU A 467 4.61 14.74 30.94
CA LEU A 467 5.92 15.39 31.02
C LEU A 467 7.04 14.48 30.48
N GLY A 468 6.99 13.19 30.79
CA GLY A 468 7.93 12.19 30.26
C GLY A 468 7.84 12.01 28.75
N GLN A 469 6.66 12.22 28.14
CA GLN A 469 6.50 12.21 26.68
C GLN A 469 6.98 13.50 26.02
N ILE A 470 6.80 14.65 26.66
CA ILE A 470 7.31 15.94 26.17
C ILE A 470 8.84 15.98 26.21
N ALA A 471 9.43 15.47 27.29
CA ALA A 471 10.87 15.22 27.46
C ALA A 471 11.79 16.41 27.10
N ASP A 472 11.34 17.65 27.33
CA ASP A 472 12.20 18.84 27.24
C ASP A 472 12.89 19.14 28.58
N SER A 473 13.89 20.02 28.59
CA SER A 473 14.66 20.36 29.79
C SER A 473 13.80 20.86 30.97
N ARG A 474 12.68 21.53 30.68
CA ARG A 474 11.75 22.03 31.70
C ARG A 474 10.91 20.88 32.26
N ALA A 475 10.50 19.94 31.42
CA ALA A 475 9.79 18.74 31.85
C ALA A 475 10.70 17.83 32.69
N THR A 476 11.96 17.65 32.28
CA THR A 476 12.99 16.95 33.04
C THR A 476 13.17 17.58 34.43
N LYS A 477 13.26 18.91 34.51
CA LYS A 477 13.36 19.63 35.79
C LYS A 477 12.12 19.44 36.66
N ALA A 478 10.92 19.50 36.08
CA ALA A 478 9.68 19.30 36.82
C ALA A 478 9.58 17.89 37.42
N LEU A 479 9.96 16.86 36.65
CA LEU A 479 10.00 15.48 37.12
C LEU A 479 11.07 15.26 38.19
N ALA A 480 12.25 15.86 38.01
CA ALA A 480 13.32 15.83 39.01
C ALA A 480 12.87 16.40 40.37
N GLN A 481 12.07 17.46 40.37
CA GLN A 481 11.51 18.04 41.61
C GLN A 481 10.40 17.19 42.24
N ALA A 482 9.69 16.41 41.42
CA ALA A 482 8.58 15.58 41.87
C ALA A 482 9.01 14.20 42.38
N LYS A 483 10.12 13.64 41.88
CA LYS A 483 10.53 12.25 42.14
C LYS A 483 10.73 11.93 43.62
N ASP A 484 11.22 12.91 44.39
CA ASP A 484 11.52 12.75 45.83
C ASP A 484 10.28 13.03 46.71
N LYS A 485 9.23 13.64 46.15
CA LYS A 485 7.98 13.98 46.86
C LYS A 485 6.85 13.00 46.58
N ALA A 486 6.89 12.33 45.43
CA ALA A 486 5.89 11.35 45.05
C ALA A 486 6.08 10.05 45.84
N THR A 487 4.97 9.39 46.17
CA THR A 487 4.97 8.10 46.89
C THR A 487 4.13 7.07 46.15
N GLY A 488 4.39 5.79 46.43
CA GLY A 488 3.64 4.66 45.88
C GLY A 488 3.64 4.62 44.34
N LYS A 489 2.46 4.39 43.74
CA LYS A 489 2.31 4.27 42.27
C LYS A 489 2.74 5.53 41.52
N LEU A 490 2.48 6.72 42.08
CA LEU A 490 2.87 7.98 41.44
C LEU A 490 4.39 8.11 41.37
N GLN A 491 5.11 7.67 42.40
CA GLN A 491 6.58 7.70 42.42
C GLN A 491 7.16 6.87 41.28
N MET A 492 6.64 5.66 41.07
CA MET A 492 7.08 4.80 39.97
C MET A 492 6.88 5.47 38.60
N VAL A 493 5.74 6.13 38.38
CA VAL A 493 5.46 6.82 37.10
C VAL A 493 6.34 8.06 36.92
N VAL A 494 6.61 8.82 37.99
CA VAL A 494 7.54 9.96 37.93
C VAL A 494 8.95 9.50 37.60
N LEU A 495 9.43 8.42 38.22
CA LEU A 495 10.75 7.85 37.95
C LEU A 495 10.86 7.28 36.52
N ASP A 496 9.86 6.55 36.04
CA ASP A 496 9.80 6.07 34.64
C ASP A 496 9.80 7.23 33.65
N SER A 497 9.00 8.27 33.91
CA SER A 497 8.93 9.47 33.07
C SER A 497 10.25 10.24 33.06
N TYR A 498 10.98 10.23 34.18
CA TYR A 498 12.30 10.85 34.30
C TYR A 498 13.38 10.06 33.55
N LEU A 499 13.30 8.71 33.56
CA LEU A 499 14.13 7.86 32.71
C LEU A 499 13.91 8.15 31.22
N ARG A 500 12.66 8.30 30.77
CA ARG A 500 12.36 8.67 29.37
C ARG A 500 12.96 10.01 28.98
N CYS A 501 13.02 10.97 29.90
CA CYS A 501 13.73 12.23 29.67
C CYS A 501 15.23 12.00 29.46
N ALA A 502 15.86 11.11 30.25
CA ALA A 502 17.25 10.75 30.06
C ALA A 502 17.48 10.06 28.70
N ASP A 503 16.59 9.15 28.30
CA ASP A 503 16.66 8.49 26.99
C ASP A 503 16.55 9.51 25.83
N GLN A 504 15.67 10.50 25.96
CA GLN A 504 15.56 11.58 24.97
C GLN A 504 16.80 12.47 24.96
N LEU A 505 17.43 12.75 26.12
CA LEU A 505 18.69 13.48 26.17
C LEU A 505 19.82 12.72 25.45
N VAL A 506 19.87 11.39 25.54
CA VAL A 506 20.80 10.57 24.74
C VAL A 506 20.51 10.73 23.25
N ALA A 507 19.24 10.66 22.84
CA ALA A 507 18.84 10.84 21.44
C ALA A 507 19.18 12.24 20.90
N ASP A 508 19.13 13.26 21.76
CA ASP A 508 19.50 14.64 21.45
C ASP A 508 21.02 14.90 21.53
N GLY A 509 21.84 13.86 21.79
CA GLY A 509 23.30 13.96 21.89
C GLY A 509 23.83 14.51 23.23
N LYS A 510 22.96 14.79 24.21
CA LYS A 510 23.30 15.34 25.53
C LYS A 510 23.65 14.25 26.53
N LYS A 511 24.66 13.44 26.20
CA LYS A 511 25.02 12.23 26.95
C LYS A 511 25.44 12.51 28.40
N ALA A 512 26.16 13.61 28.64
CA ALA A 512 26.59 13.98 30.00
C ALA A 512 25.39 14.21 30.93
N ASP A 513 24.39 14.96 30.45
CA ASP A 513 23.15 15.24 31.19
C ASP A 513 22.36 13.94 31.44
N ALA A 514 22.24 13.09 30.42
CA ALA A 514 21.57 11.79 30.57
C ALA A 514 22.26 10.87 31.58
N LEU A 515 23.60 10.77 31.53
CA LEU A 515 24.40 9.96 32.46
C LEU A 515 24.27 10.46 33.90
N ALA A 516 24.18 11.77 34.12
CA ALA A 516 23.93 12.33 35.45
C ALA A 516 22.58 11.84 36.01
N ILE A 517 21.53 11.80 35.17
CA ILE A 517 20.21 11.30 35.55
C ILE A 517 20.28 9.80 35.88
N TYR A 518 20.83 8.97 34.99
CA TYR A 518 20.88 7.52 35.22
C TYR A 518 21.69 7.16 36.48
N LYS A 519 22.85 7.81 36.70
CA LYS A 519 23.65 7.62 37.93
C LYS A 519 22.85 8.00 39.17
N GLY A 520 22.10 9.10 39.12
CA GLY A 520 21.21 9.51 40.20
C GLY A 520 20.10 8.50 40.51
N LEU A 521 19.70 7.69 39.53
CA LEU A 521 18.66 6.66 39.65
C LEU A 521 19.21 5.26 40.00
N GLN A 522 20.53 5.09 40.13
CA GLN A 522 21.17 3.84 40.58
C GLN A 522 21.28 3.69 42.09
N LYS A 523 20.93 4.72 42.86
CA LYS A 523 21.09 4.71 44.31
C LYS A 523 20.33 3.56 44.98
N PRO A 524 20.84 2.95 46.06
CA PRO A 524 20.24 1.76 46.67
C PRO A 524 18.77 1.90 47.12
N ASP A 525 18.34 3.12 47.44
CA ASP A 525 16.98 3.49 47.83
C ASP A 525 15.98 3.54 46.66
N MET A 526 16.46 3.47 45.42
CA MET A 526 15.60 3.44 44.23
C MET A 526 15.02 2.03 43.97
N PRO A 527 13.75 1.94 43.50
CA PRO A 527 13.13 0.67 43.15
C PRO A 527 13.95 -0.15 42.15
N LYS A 528 14.03 -1.48 42.36
CA LYS A 528 14.84 -2.38 41.50
C LYS A 528 14.57 -2.22 40.00
N PRO A 529 13.31 -2.12 39.51
CA PRO A 529 13.05 -1.90 38.08
C PRO A 529 13.67 -0.61 37.54
N ILE A 530 13.66 0.47 38.33
CA ILE A 530 14.23 1.77 37.96
C ILE A 530 15.75 1.71 37.87
N ARG A 531 16.40 1.05 38.85
CA ARG A 531 17.85 0.81 38.81
C ARG A 531 18.25 -0.03 37.60
N THR A 532 17.52 -1.09 37.27
CA THR A 532 17.81 -1.90 36.08
C THR A 532 17.67 -1.09 34.79
N ALA A 533 16.61 -0.29 34.65
CA ALA A 533 16.42 0.57 33.49
C ALA A 533 17.51 1.63 33.36
N ALA A 534 17.90 2.26 34.48
CA ALA A 534 19.00 3.22 34.50
C ALA A 534 20.34 2.60 34.08
N LEU A 535 20.63 1.35 34.49
CA LEU A 535 21.87 0.64 34.11
C LEU A 535 21.91 0.41 32.60
N THR A 536 20.80 -0.08 32.06
CA THR A 536 20.63 -0.29 30.61
C THR A 536 20.80 1.02 29.85
N GLY A 537 20.21 2.12 30.34
CA GLY A 537 20.38 3.45 29.78
C GLY A 537 21.85 3.92 29.75
N MET A 538 22.60 3.72 30.84
CA MET A 538 24.03 4.04 30.89
C MET A 538 24.84 3.24 29.86
N LEU A 539 24.60 1.94 29.73
CA LEU A 539 25.28 1.09 28.76
C LEU A 539 24.98 1.52 27.32
N ASN A 540 23.73 1.87 27.03
CA ASN A 540 23.33 2.34 25.70
C ASN A 540 23.93 3.71 25.37
N ALA A 541 24.00 4.62 26.34
CA ALA A 541 24.61 5.94 26.18
C ALA A 541 26.14 5.87 25.94
N ALA A 542 26.80 4.79 26.37
CA ALA A 542 28.23 4.56 26.16
C ALA A 542 28.58 3.91 24.81
N LYS A 543 27.62 3.23 24.16
CA LYS A 543 27.82 2.51 22.88
C LYS A 543 27.52 3.33 21.63
N ARG A 544 26.64 4.32 21.74
CA ARG A 544 26.33 5.31 20.70
C ARG A 544 27.11 6.58 20.99
#